data_AF-A0A6H9TA17-F1
#
_entry.id   AF-A0A6H9TA17-F1
#
_cell.length_a   1.000
_cell.length_b   1.000
_cell.length_c   1.000
_cell.angle_alpha   90.00
_cell.angle_beta   90.00
_cell.angle_gamma   90.00
#
_symmetry.space_group_name_H-M   'P 1'
#
loop_
_entity.id
_entity.type
_entity.pdbx_description
1 polymer ?
#
loop_
_entity_poly.entity_id
_entity_poly.type
_entity_poly.pdbx_seq_one_letter_code
_entity_poly.pdbx_strand_id
1 'polypeptide(L)'
;MKLELLIDSRPLEIEIDDVVAGLLAARLGLAPDGDHRDAIARYLGEAAAPWTLDDDHMRKRVTRRLILDVADPTLVIQYLMADHPESGAAGA
;
A
#
# COMPACT_ATOMS: atom_id res chain seq x y z
N MET A 1 4.01 -3.65 7.80
CA MET A 1 2.64 -4.22 7.92
C MET A 1 2.46 -5.62 7.28
N LYS A 2 1.90 -6.59 8.01
CA LYS A 2 1.46 -7.91 7.48
C LYS A 2 0.03 -7.85 6.95
N LEU A 3 -0.28 -8.52 5.84
CA LEU A 3 -1.62 -8.55 5.23
C LEU A 3 -2.00 -9.98 4.84
N GLU A 4 -3.28 -10.32 4.99
CA GLU A 4 -3.87 -11.49 4.36
C GLU A 4 -4.76 -11.00 3.22
N LEU A 5 -4.39 -11.34 1.98
CA LEU A 5 -5.19 -11.02 0.80
C LEU A 5 -6.16 -12.15 0.52
N LEU A 6 -7.37 -11.82 0.09
CA LEU A 6 -8.30 -12.81 -0.46
C LEU A 6 -8.41 -12.61 -1.97
N ILE A 7 -7.93 -13.59 -2.74
CA ILE A 7 -7.92 -13.55 -4.20
C ILE A 7 -8.58 -14.84 -4.70
N ASP A 8 -9.70 -14.73 -5.42
CA ASP A 8 -10.51 -15.88 -5.86
C ASP A 8 -10.78 -16.89 -4.73
N SER A 9 -11.16 -16.37 -3.55
CA SER A 9 -11.42 -17.14 -2.32
C SER A 9 -10.21 -17.90 -1.74
N ARG A 10 -8.98 -17.62 -2.20
CA ARG A 10 -7.75 -18.16 -1.64
C ARG A 10 -7.00 -17.11 -0.83
N PRO A 11 -6.55 -17.43 0.40
CA PRO A 11 -5.75 -16.51 1.20
C PRO A 11 -4.31 -16.45 0.68
N LEU A 12 -3.71 -15.25 0.68
CA LEU A 12 -2.29 -15.03 0.45
C LEU A 12 -1.74 -14.07 1.49
N GLU A 13 -0.84 -14.57 2.34
CA GLU A 13 -0.12 -13.70 3.25
C GLU A 13 0.97 -12.91 2.51
N ILE A 14 1.05 -11.61 2.75
CA ILE A 14 2.15 -10.77 2.30
C ILE A 14 2.62 -9.85 3.43
N GLU A 15 3.83 -9.34 3.29
CA GLU A 15 4.36 -8.31 4.17
C GLU A 15 4.81 -7.13 3.30
N ILE A 16 4.38 -5.93 3.68
CA ILE A 16 4.78 -4.67 3.06
C ILE A 16 5.35 -3.73 4.12
N ASP A 17 6.33 -2.93 3.75
CA ASP A 17 6.88 -1.90 4.63
C ASP A 17 5.87 -0.78 4.90
N ASP A 18 6.00 -0.09 6.04
CA ASP A 18 5.07 0.94 6.46
C ASP A 18 5.11 2.17 5.54
N VAL A 19 6.25 2.48 4.91
CA VAL A 19 6.34 3.53 3.89
C VAL A 19 5.53 3.15 2.65
N VAL A 20 5.62 1.88 2.22
CA VAL A 20 4.85 1.38 1.08
C VAL A 20 3.35 1.39 1.39
N ALA A 21 2.98 1.03 2.63
CA ALA A 21 1.60 1.10 3.09
C ALA A 21 1.07 2.54 3.08
N GLY A 22 1.86 3.51 3.56
CA GLY A 22 1.50 4.92 3.58
C GLY A 22 1.38 5.55 2.19
N LEU A 23 2.33 5.26 1.28
CA LEU A 23 2.24 5.67 -0.12
C LEU A 23 0.98 5.10 -0.79
N LEU A 24 0.69 3.82 -0.55
CA LEU A 24 -0.49 3.18 -1.12
C LEU A 24 -1.79 3.75 -0.52
N ALA A 25 -1.81 4.06 0.78
CA ALA A 25 -2.94 4.73 1.42
C ALA A 25 -3.20 6.11 0.79
N ALA A 26 -2.16 6.91 0.58
CA ALA A 26 -2.25 8.20 -0.10
C ALA A 26 -2.80 8.05 -1.53
N ARG A 27 -2.32 7.03 -2.27
CA ARG A 27 -2.80 6.72 -3.64
C ARG A 27 -4.28 6.40 -3.67
N LEU A 28 -4.74 5.66 -2.65
CA LEU A 28 -6.13 5.25 -2.50
C LEU A 28 -7.02 6.36 -1.92
N GLY A 29 -6.45 7.53 -1.58
CA GLY A 29 -7.17 8.65 -0.99
C GLY A 29 -7.67 8.36 0.43
N LEU A 30 -6.98 7.48 1.17
CA LEU A 30 -7.31 7.15 2.55
C LEU A 30 -6.81 8.24 3.51
N ALA A 31 -7.51 8.42 4.63
CA ALA A 31 -7.13 9.41 5.65
C ALA A 31 -5.82 9.01 6.34
N PRO A 32 -4.91 9.91 6.69
CA PRO A 32 -3.56 9.54 7.15
C PRO A 32 -3.51 8.70 8.44
N ASP A 33 -4.43 8.90 9.39
CA ASP A 33 -4.39 8.29 10.72
C ASP A 33 -5.32 7.07 10.91
N GLY A 34 -5.70 6.41 9.81
CA GLY A 34 -6.63 5.26 9.82
C GLY A 34 -5.94 3.88 9.80
N ASP A 35 -6.66 2.86 10.28
CA ASP A 35 -6.31 1.47 9.98
C ASP A 35 -6.71 1.16 8.52
N HIS A 36 -5.71 1.13 7.64
CA HIS A 36 -5.91 0.89 6.21
C HIS A 36 -5.76 -0.57 5.79
N ARG A 37 -5.57 -1.49 6.75
CA ARG A 37 -5.21 -2.87 6.46
C ARG A 37 -6.20 -3.55 5.53
N ASP A 38 -7.49 -3.46 5.83
CA ASP A 38 -8.54 -4.10 5.05
C ASP A 38 -8.70 -3.45 3.66
N ALA A 39 -8.61 -2.12 3.58
CA ALA A 39 -8.71 -1.40 2.32
C ALA A 39 -7.55 -1.75 1.38
N ILE A 40 -6.32 -1.80 1.90
CA ILE A 40 -5.13 -2.19 1.16
C ILE A 40 -5.19 -3.67 0.77
N ALA A 41 -5.60 -4.56 1.69
CA ALA A 41 -5.71 -5.98 1.41
C ALA A 41 -6.73 -6.25 0.29
N ARG A 42 -7.89 -5.59 0.34
CA ARG A 42 -8.91 -5.69 -0.71
C ARG A 42 -8.39 -5.19 -2.06
N TYR A 43 -7.76 -4.02 -2.08
CA TYR A 43 -7.20 -3.44 -3.31
C TYR A 43 -6.17 -4.37 -3.95
N LEU A 44 -5.20 -4.86 -3.17
CA LEU A 44 -4.15 -5.75 -3.68
C LEU A 44 -4.73 -7.11 -4.10
N GLY A 45 -5.74 -7.60 -3.39
CA GLY A 45 -6.45 -8.82 -3.74
C GLY A 45 -7.16 -8.71 -5.10
N GLU A 46 -7.94 -7.65 -5.29
CA GLU A 46 -8.60 -7.34 -6.56
C GLU A 46 -7.59 -7.15 -7.70
N ALA A 47 -6.49 -6.44 -7.46
CA ALA A 47 -5.46 -6.19 -8.48
C ALA A 47 -4.63 -7.43 -8.86
N ALA A 48 -4.54 -8.41 -7.95
CA ALA A 48 -3.81 -9.65 -8.17
C ALA A 48 -4.65 -10.72 -8.88
N ALA A 49 -5.97 -10.57 -8.93
CA ALA A 49 -6.87 -11.50 -9.62
C ALA A 49 -6.66 -11.50 -11.16
N PRO A 50 -7.00 -12.60 -11.86
CA PRO A 50 -7.39 -13.90 -11.30
C PRO A 50 -6.19 -14.70 -10.77
N TRP A 51 -6.47 -15.62 -9.84
CA TRP A 51 -5.52 -16.57 -9.27
C TRP A 51 -5.32 -17.76 -10.21
N THR A 52 -4.26 -17.70 -11.01
CA THR A 52 -3.92 -18.76 -11.96
C THR A 52 -2.58 -19.43 -11.68
N LEU A 53 -1.85 -18.98 -10.64
CA LEU A 53 -0.47 -19.37 -10.36
C LEU A 53 -0.30 -19.79 -8.89
N ASP A 54 0.87 -20.30 -8.53
CA ASP A 54 1.21 -20.58 -7.13
C ASP A 54 1.47 -19.31 -6.31
N ASP A 55 1.53 -19.45 -4.99
CA ASP A 55 1.72 -18.36 -4.04
C ASP A 55 2.97 -17.51 -4.29
N ASP A 56 4.08 -18.09 -4.75
CA ASP A 56 5.32 -17.35 -5.02
C ASP A 56 5.15 -16.44 -6.24
N HIS A 57 4.53 -16.97 -7.31
CA HIS A 57 4.17 -16.18 -8.47
C HIS A 57 3.14 -15.09 -8.13
N MET A 58 2.18 -15.39 -7.26
CA MET A 58 1.19 -14.42 -6.82
C MET A 58 1.83 -13.30 -5.98
N ARG A 59 2.75 -13.62 -5.06
CA ARG A 59 3.54 -12.60 -4.35
C ARG A 59 4.31 -11.72 -5.31
N LYS A 60 5.02 -12.29 -6.30
CA LYS A 60 5.72 -11.52 -7.33
C LYS A 60 4.80 -10.61 -8.13
N ARG A 61 3.57 -11.05 -8.42
CA ARG A 61 2.55 -10.24 -9.10
C ARG A 61 2.11 -9.07 -8.25
N VAL A 62 1.83 -9.30 -6.96
CA VAL A 62 1.48 -8.24 -6.01
C VAL A 62 2.64 -7.25 -5.85
N THR A 63 3.88 -7.71 -5.66
CA THR A 63 5.06 -6.84 -5.55
C THR A 63 5.24 -5.97 -6.79
N ARG A 64 5.09 -6.55 -7.99
CA ARG A 64 5.17 -5.76 -9.23
C ARG A 64 4.09 -4.69 -9.29
N ARG A 65 2.88 -4.99 -8.84
CA ARG A 65 1.79 -4.02 -8.79
C ARG A 65 2.09 -2.90 -7.80
N LEU A 66 2.56 -3.23 -6.61
CA LEU A 66 3.00 -2.27 -5.60
C LEU A 66 4.03 -1.30 -6.17
N ILE A 67 5.10 -1.81 -6.81
CA ILE A 67 6.13 -0.98 -7.44
C ILE A 67 5.50 0.01 -8.42
N LEU A 68 4.61 -0.45 -9.31
CA LEU A 68 3.98 0.43 -10.30
C LEU A 68 3.03 1.46 -9.68
N ASP A 69 2.36 1.10 -8.59
CA ASP A 69 1.45 2.01 -7.89
C ASP A 69 2.18 3.10 -7.09
N VAL A 70 3.36 2.78 -6.53
CA VAL A 70 4.15 3.74 -5.74
C VAL A 70 5.25 4.44 -6.55
N ALA A 71 5.51 4.03 -7.79
CA ALA A 71 6.53 4.65 -8.66
C ALA A 71 6.14 6.05 -9.19
N ASP A 72 4.99 6.58 -8.80
CA ASP A 72 4.58 7.94 -9.14
C ASP A 72 5.35 8.97 -8.27
N PRO A 73 6.23 9.81 -8.85
CA PRO A 73 6.99 10.78 -8.09
C PRO A 73 6.11 11.83 -7.39
N THR A 74 4.93 12.14 -7.93
CA THR A 74 3.99 13.05 -7.28
C THR A 74 3.43 12.44 -5.99
N LEU A 75 3.20 11.13 -5.97
CA LEU A 75 2.77 10.39 -4.79
C LEU A 75 3.84 10.45 -3.68
N VAL A 76 5.11 10.26 -4.05
CA VAL A 76 6.22 10.34 -3.11
C VAL A 76 6.30 11.73 -2.48
N ILE A 77 6.16 12.80 -3.28
CA ILE A 77 6.16 14.17 -2.78
C ILE A 77 4.98 14.39 -1.82
N GLN A 78 3.77 13.99 -2.19
CA GLN A 78 2.58 14.14 -1.34
C GLN A 78 2.74 13.41 0.00
N TYR A 79 3.25 12.19 -0.03
CA TYR A 79 3.52 11.41 1.18
C TYR A 79 4.53 12.10 2.09
N LEU A 80 5.64 12.60 1.54
CA LEU A 80 6.65 13.34 2.31
C LEU A 80 6.11 14.64 2.91
N MET A 81 5.20 15.33 2.21
CA MET A 81 4.59 16.57 2.70
C MET A 81 3.50 16.32 3.75
N ALA A 82 2.77 15.20 3.67
CA ALA A 82 1.76 14.82 4.66
C ALA A 82 2.39 14.45 6.02
N ASP A 83 3.61 13.92 6.01
CA ASP A 83 4.38 13.55 7.21
C ASP A 83 5.15 14.75 7.82
N HIS A 84 4.93 15.97 7.31
CA HIS A 84 5.44 17.21 7.89
C HIS A 84 4.29 18.04 8.50
N PRO A 85 3.81 17.71 9.71
CA PRO A 85 3.17 18.72 10.52
C PRO A 85 4.26 19.75 10.87
N GLU A 86 4.11 20.94 10.32
CA GLU A 86 4.94 22.14 10.52
C GLU A 86 6.04 22.01 11.60
N SER A 87 7.30 21.87 11.16
CA SER A 87 8.43 22.38 11.94
C SER A 87 8.38 23.91 11.87
N GLY A 88 7.36 24.46 12.53
CA GLY A 88 6.97 25.86 12.58
C GLY A 88 6.65 26.24 14.02
N ALA A 89 7.47 25.79 14.97
CA ALA A 89 7.37 26.21 16.36
C ALA A 89 8.77 26.33 16.99
N ALA A 90 9.52 27.34 16.55
CA ALA A 90 10.52 28.00 17.38
C ALA A 90 10.59 29.47 16.95
N GLY A 91 9.57 30.22 17.36
CA GLY A 91 9.54 31.66 17.25
C GLY A 91 10.44 32.33 18.31
N ALA A 92 10.84 33.54 17.93
CA ALA A 92 11.21 34.71 18.76
C ALA A 92 12.43 34.61 19.69
#